data_AF-A0A9E2QF19-F1
#
_entry.id   AF-A0A9E2QF19-F1
#
_cell.length_a   1.000
_cell.length_b   1.000
_cell.length_c   1.000
_cell.angle_alpha   90.00
_cell.angle_beta   90.00
_cell.angle_gamma   90.00
#
_symmetry.space_group_name_H-M   'P 1'
#
loop_
_entity.id
_entity.type
_entity.pdbx_description
1 polymer ?
#
loop_
_entity_poly.entity_id
_entity_poly.type
_entity_poly.pdbx_seq_one_letter_code
_entity_poly.pdbx_strand_id
1 'polypeptide(L)'
;MNREESRTMEGRVETKVKVATLVTTALGIVLAVSMMILGCFLTWRSDSVLGLYTESGWHYANLVSGDGKILLALGATCFIFLVLGAWRGKRAFFGIVFLCSVVALLLSSYEIIFLLTRPGITGPGTGLYIALLASVAGMLAGQCGYSLLKSEPEARKET
;
A
#
# COMPACT_ATOMS: atom_id res chain seq x y z
N MET A 1 30.86 -31.06 6.35
CA MET A 1 29.44 -30.65 6.22
C MET A 1 28.81 -31.54 5.16
N ASN A 2 27.81 -32.33 5.52
CA ASN A 2 27.29 -33.40 4.67
C ASN A 2 26.40 -32.84 3.55
N ARG A 3 26.46 -33.41 2.35
CA ARG A 3 25.61 -33.02 1.20
C ARG A 3 24.12 -33.09 1.52
N GLU A 4 23.70 -33.95 2.44
CA GLU A 4 22.31 -34.06 2.91
C GLU A 4 21.88 -32.90 3.82
N GLU A 5 22.77 -32.38 4.66
CA GLU A 5 22.49 -31.19 5.49
C GLU A 5 22.34 -29.94 4.62
N SER A 6 23.15 -29.82 3.56
CA SER A 6 23.04 -28.71 2.60
C SER A 6 21.68 -28.68 1.90
N ARG A 7 21.20 -29.84 1.41
CA ARG A 7 19.90 -29.95 0.72
C ARG A 7 18.70 -29.70 1.62
N THR A 8 18.77 -30.16 2.87
CA THR A 8 17.70 -29.94 3.86
C THR A 8 17.64 -28.48 4.31
N MET A 9 18.78 -27.78 4.39
CA MET A 9 18.80 -26.34 4.65
C MET A 9 18.25 -25.53 3.46
N GLU A 10 18.63 -25.85 2.22
CA GLU A 10 18.12 -25.18 1.01
C GLU A 10 16.59 -25.28 0.89
N GLY A 11 16.02 -26.48 1.04
CA GLY A 11 14.57 -26.67 0.96
C GLY A 11 13.81 -25.91 2.06
N ARG A 12 14.42 -25.73 3.24
CA ARG A 12 13.84 -24.97 4.35
C ARG A 12 13.89 -23.46 4.10
N VAL A 13 14.93 -22.95 3.43
CA VAL A 13 15.04 -21.53 3.03
C VAL A 13 14.03 -21.20 1.93
N GLU A 14 13.92 -22.03 0.90
CA GLU A 14 12.97 -21.84 -0.21
C GLU A 14 11.51 -21.82 0.27
N THR A 15 11.17 -22.73 1.21
CA THR A 15 9.84 -22.79 1.82
C THR A 15 9.54 -21.52 2.63
N LYS A 16 10.51 -21.00 3.38
CA LYS A 16 10.34 -19.75 4.15
C LYS A 16 10.11 -18.54 3.25
N VAL A 17 10.86 -18.41 2.15
CA VAL A 17 10.71 -17.29 1.20
C VAL A 17 9.34 -17.33 0.51
N LYS A 18 8.87 -18.53 0.13
CA LYS A 18 7.52 -18.71 -0.44
C LYS A 18 6.41 -18.30 0.53
N VAL A 19 6.49 -18.76 1.77
CA VAL A 19 5.50 -18.39 2.81
C VAL A 19 5.54 -16.90 3.10
N ALA A 20 6.73 -16.31 3.25
CA ALA A 20 6.88 -14.88 3.50
C ALA A 20 6.31 -14.04 2.35
N THR A 21 6.61 -14.40 1.10
CA THR A 21 6.08 -13.71 -0.08
C THR A 21 4.56 -13.80 -0.15
N LEU A 22 3.98 -14.96 0.18
CA LEU A 22 2.54 -15.15 0.19
C LEU A 22 1.84 -14.31 1.27
N VAL A 23 2.40 -14.27 2.48
CA VAL A 23 1.88 -13.43 3.59
C VAL A 23 1.99 -11.95 3.23
N THR A 24 3.14 -11.49 2.73
CA THR A 24 3.33 -10.10 2.32
C THR A 24 2.37 -9.70 1.20
N THR A 25 2.13 -10.58 0.23
CA THR A 25 1.19 -10.34 -0.87
C THR A 25 -0.25 -10.27 -0.36
N ALA A 26 -0.66 -11.20 0.50
CA ALA A 26 -2.01 -11.22 1.06
C ALA A 26 -2.32 -9.95 1.86
N LEU A 27 -1.38 -9.54 2.74
CA LEU A 27 -1.50 -8.29 3.48
C LEU A 27 -1.56 -7.08 2.54
N GLY A 28 -0.66 -7.01 1.55
CA GLY A 28 -0.66 -5.95 0.55
C GLY A 28 -1.97 -5.85 -0.22
N ILE A 29 -2.58 -6.99 -0.59
CA ILE A 29 -3.85 -7.03 -1.32
C ILE A 29 -4.99 -6.47 -0.47
N VAL A 30 -5.12 -6.89 0.79
CA VAL A 30 -6.16 -6.38 1.71
C VAL A 30 -6.09 -4.85 1.82
N LEU A 31 -4.87 -4.31 1.89
CA LEU A 31 -4.62 -2.88 2.02
C LEU A 31 -4.87 -2.12 0.71
N ALA A 32 -4.47 -2.68 -0.44
CA ALA A 32 -4.76 -2.11 -1.75
C ALA A 32 -6.28 -2.04 -2.00
N VAL A 33 -7.02 -3.09 -1.61
CA VAL A 33 -8.49 -3.10 -1.68
C VAL A 33 -9.09 -2.05 -0.76
N SER A 34 -8.55 -1.86 0.45
CA SER A 34 -9.00 -0.81 1.37
C SER A 34 -8.78 0.60 0.78
N MET A 35 -7.65 0.85 0.11
CA MET A 35 -7.43 2.10 -0.65
C MET A 35 -8.41 2.28 -1.80
N MET A 36 -8.74 1.22 -2.54
CA MET A 36 -9.72 1.29 -3.62
C MET A 36 -11.12 1.62 -3.11
N ILE A 37 -11.57 0.95 -2.03
CA ILE A 37 -12.85 1.22 -1.39
C ILE A 37 -12.91 2.67 -0.92
N LEU A 38 -11.83 3.17 -0.31
CA LEU A 38 -11.74 4.55 0.13
C LEU A 38 -11.72 5.55 -1.03
N GLY A 39 -10.97 5.25 -2.11
CA GLY A 39 -10.96 6.05 -3.35
C GLY A 39 -12.34 6.13 -4.00
N CYS A 40 -13.11 5.03 -3.98
CA CYS A 40 -14.51 5.02 -4.39
C CYS A 40 -15.36 5.95 -3.52
N PHE A 41 -15.23 5.89 -2.19
CA PHE A 41 -15.95 6.79 -1.28
C PHE A 41 -15.59 8.26 -1.51
N LEU A 42 -14.31 8.58 -1.65
CA LEU A 42 -13.80 9.92 -1.99
C LEU A 42 -14.35 10.44 -3.33
N THR A 43 -14.54 9.55 -4.31
CA THR A 43 -15.01 9.94 -5.65
C THR A 43 -16.52 10.13 -5.71
N TRP A 44 -17.30 9.36 -4.95
CA TRP A 44 -18.75 9.22 -5.14
C TRP A 44 -19.61 9.91 -4.07
N ARG A 45 -19.06 10.28 -2.91
CA ARG A 45 -19.90 10.72 -1.80
C ARG A 45 -19.37 11.95 -1.07
N SER A 46 -20.17 13.00 -1.12
CA SER A 46 -20.16 14.18 -0.23
C SER A 46 -20.53 13.80 1.22
N ASP A 47 -20.04 12.67 1.74
CA ASP A 47 -20.61 11.96 2.89
C ASP A 47 -19.71 12.03 4.14
N SER A 48 -20.40 11.98 5.28
CA SER A 48 -19.95 12.13 6.67
C SER A 48 -18.70 11.37 7.12
N VAL A 49 -18.21 10.38 6.38
CA VAL A 49 -16.96 9.65 6.67
C VAL A 49 -15.71 10.49 6.31
N LEU A 50 -15.88 11.50 5.48
CA LEU A 50 -14.84 12.45 5.03
C LEU A 50 -15.13 13.89 5.41
N GLY A 51 -16.24 14.14 6.09
CA GLY A 51 -16.63 15.51 6.43
C GLY A 51 -15.54 16.15 7.28
N LEU A 52 -15.19 17.38 6.93
CA LEU A 52 -14.21 18.13 7.70
C LEU A 52 -14.89 18.48 9.01
N TYR A 53 -14.22 18.14 10.10
CA TYR A 53 -14.68 18.60 11.40
C TYR A 53 -14.48 20.12 11.39
N THR A 54 -15.54 20.88 11.63
CA THR A 54 -15.48 22.35 11.76
C THR A 54 -16.12 22.77 13.08
N GLU A 55 -15.84 23.98 13.55
CA GLU A 55 -16.35 24.47 14.84
C GLU A 55 -17.89 24.52 14.91
N SER A 56 -18.58 24.54 13.77
CA SER A 56 -20.06 24.57 13.66
C SER A 56 -20.71 23.23 13.28
N GLY A 57 -19.93 22.15 13.10
CA GLY A 57 -20.42 20.81 12.71
C GLY A 57 -19.68 20.22 11.51
N TRP A 58 -20.30 19.29 10.80
CA TRP A 58 -19.72 18.69 9.58
C TRP A 58 -19.87 19.67 8.40
N HIS A 59 -18.77 20.29 7.98
CA HIS A 59 -18.76 21.15 6.78
C HIS A 59 -17.98 20.45 5.65
N TYR A 60 -18.61 20.36 4.49
CA TYR A 60 -18.02 19.76 3.30
C TYR A 60 -17.35 20.86 2.47
N ALA A 61 -16.11 21.22 2.80
CA ALA A 61 -15.30 21.98 1.85
C ALA A 61 -14.81 21.00 0.78
N ASN A 62 -15.15 21.26 -0.48
CA ASN A 62 -14.86 20.42 -1.65
C ASN A 62 -13.40 19.93 -1.64
N LEU A 63 -13.17 18.69 -1.18
CA LEU A 63 -12.06 17.88 -1.67
C LEU A 63 -12.20 17.82 -3.19
N VAL A 64 -11.11 18.06 -3.92
CA VAL A 64 -11.18 18.05 -5.38
C VAL A 64 -11.57 16.64 -5.80
N SER A 65 -12.68 16.48 -6.53
CA SER A 65 -13.20 15.16 -6.92
C SER A 65 -12.22 14.31 -7.74
N GLY A 66 -11.11 14.91 -8.20
CA GLY A 66 -9.98 14.24 -8.83
C GLY A 66 -9.16 13.38 -7.88
N ASP A 67 -9.05 13.73 -6.59
CA ASP A 67 -8.13 13.06 -5.66
C ASP A 67 -8.59 11.64 -5.35
N GLY A 68 -9.90 11.43 -5.19
CA GLY A 68 -10.49 10.09 -5.04
C GLY A 68 -10.21 9.17 -6.24
N LYS A 69 -10.23 9.72 -7.46
CA LYS A 69 -9.93 8.95 -8.68
C LYS A 69 -8.45 8.58 -8.77
N ILE A 70 -7.57 9.48 -8.38
CA ILE A 70 -6.13 9.22 -8.32
C ILE A 70 -5.86 8.14 -7.27
N LEU A 71 -6.44 8.24 -6.07
CA LEU A 71 -6.27 7.25 -5.01
C LEU A 71 -6.81 5.87 -5.42
N LEU A 72 -7.96 5.84 -6.10
CA LEU A 72 -8.54 4.62 -6.68
C LEU A 72 -7.61 3.99 -7.72
N ALA A 73 -7.07 4.79 -8.64
CA ALA A 73 -6.15 4.33 -9.66
C ALA A 73 -4.85 3.78 -9.06
N LEU A 74 -4.30 4.46 -8.05
CA LEU A 74 -3.12 4.00 -7.31
C LEU A 74 -3.41 2.70 -6.55
N GLY A 75 -4.54 2.58 -5.87
CA GLY A 75 -4.96 1.36 -5.17
C GLY A 75 -5.13 0.17 -6.13
N ALA A 76 -5.79 0.38 -7.27
CA ALA A 76 -5.95 -0.64 -8.30
C ALA A 76 -4.60 -1.07 -8.90
N THR A 77 -3.70 -0.10 -9.11
CA THR A 77 -2.34 -0.35 -9.58
C THR A 77 -1.58 -1.22 -8.57
N CYS A 78 -1.59 -0.86 -7.28
CA CYS A 78 -1.00 -1.68 -6.22
C CYS A 78 -1.54 -3.11 -6.20
N PHE A 79 -2.87 -3.27 -6.31
CA PHE A 79 -3.50 -4.59 -6.34
C PHE A 79 -2.99 -5.45 -7.52
N ILE A 80 -3.02 -4.91 -8.74
CA ILE A 80 -2.58 -5.61 -9.94
C ILE A 80 -1.11 -6.01 -9.83
N PHE A 81 -0.25 -5.08 -9.38
CA PHE A 81 1.18 -5.34 -9.30
C PHE A 81 1.58 -6.27 -8.14
N LEU A 82 0.83 -6.31 -7.04
CA LEU A 82 1.01 -7.33 -6.01
C LEU A 82 0.67 -8.73 -6.54
N VAL A 83 -0.46 -8.88 -7.24
CA VAL A 83 -0.86 -10.14 -7.86
C VAL A 83 0.16 -10.60 -8.89
N LEU A 84 0.61 -9.70 -9.78
CA LEU A 84 1.65 -10.00 -10.77
C LEU A 84 3.00 -10.31 -10.11
N GLY A 85 3.35 -9.61 -9.04
CA GLY A 85 4.54 -9.83 -8.23
C GLY A 85 4.59 -11.24 -7.67
N ALA A 86 3.50 -11.67 -7.03
CA ALA A 86 3.38 -13.01 -6.47
C ALA A 86 3.34 -14.09 -7.56
N TRP A 87 2.63 -13.86 -8.66
CA TRP A 87 2.49 -14.87 -9.72
C TRP A 87 3.78 -15.04 -10.54
N ARG A 88 4.47 -13.96 -10.88
CA ARG A 88 5.67 -14.00 -11.74
C ARG A 88 6.98 -14.05 -10.96
N GLY A 89 6.95 -13.89 -9.63
CA GLY A 89 8.15 -13.84 -8.78
C GLY A 89 9.10 -12.69 -9.14
N LYS A 90 8.58 -11.59 -9.71
CA LYS A 90 9.43 -10.48 -10.19
C LYS A 90 9.43 -9.32 -9.20
N ARG A 91 10.62 -8.99 -8.68
CA ARG A 91 10.86 -7.85 -7.78
C ARG A 91 10.39 -6.51 -8.34
N ALA A 92 10.45 -6.31 -9.66
CA ALA A 92 10.06 -5.04 -10.29
C ALA A 92 8.61 -4.66 -10.00
N PHE A 93 7.71 -5.65 -9.89
CA PHE A 93 6.31 -5.40 -9.59
C PHE A 93 6.11 -4.93 -8.14
N PHE A 94 6.83 -5.50 -7.18
CA PHE A 94 6.84 -4.99 -5.80
C PHE A 94 7.44 -3.58 -5.68
N GLY A 95 8.41 -3.24 -6.54
CA GLY A 95 8.94 -1.87 -6.64
C GLY A 95 7.90 -0.86 -7.14
N ILE A 96 7.03 -1.26 -8.08
CA ILE A 96 5.92 -0.40 -8.54
C ILE A 96 4.91 -0.19 -7.42
N VAL A 97 4.59 -1.24 -6.65
CA VAL A 97 3.72 -1.12 -5.46
C VAL A 97 4.28 -0.12 -4.47
N PHE A 98 5.58 -0.21 -4.17
CA PHE A 98 6.27 0.76 -3.31
C PHE A 98 6.11 2.19 -3.84
N LEU A 99 6.39 2.41 -5.14
CA LEU A 99 6.28 3.74 -5.75
C LEU A 99 4.85 4.30 -5.69
N CYS A 100 3.84 3.50 -6.03
CA CYS A 100 2.44 3.89 -5.96
C CYS A 100 2.03 4.26 -4.53
N SER A 101 2.49 3.50 -3.54
CA SER A 101 2.24 3.78 -2.13
C SER A 101 2.96 5.04 -1.63
N VAL A 102 4.17 5.35 -2.13
CA VAL A 102 4.84 6.64 -1.86
C VAL A 102 4.04 7.81 -2.44
N VAL A 103 3.56 7.70 -3.68
CA VAL A 103 2.75 8.76 -4.30
C VAL A 103 1.45 8.97 -3.52
N ALA A 104 0.78 7.89 -3.12
CA ALA A 104 -0.43 7.98 -2.31
C ALA A 104 -0.17 8.58 -0.92
N LEU A 105 0.97 8.28 -0.31
CA LEU A 105 1.40 8.88 0.95
C LEU A 105 1.58 10.39 0.80
N LEU A 106 2.29 10.83 -0.26
CA LEU A 106 2.55 12.24 -0.52
C LEU A 106 1.25 13.02 -0.76
N LEU A 107 0.33 12.47 -1.57
CA LEU A 107 -0.98 13.07 -1.82
C LEU A 107 -1.82 13.17 -0.54
N SER A 108 -1.90 12.08 0.22
CA SER A 108 -2.66 12.06 1.48
C SER A 108 -2.07 13.02 2.52
N SER A 109 -0.74 13.12 2.59
CA SER A 109 -0.05 14.04 3.50
C SER A 109 -0.25 15.50 3.09
N TYR A 110 -0.17 15.78 1.79
CA TYR A 110 -0.45 17.11 1.23
C TYR A 110 -1.86 17.57 1.60
N GLU A 111 -2.86 16.70 1.38
CA GLU A 111 -4.25 16.99 1.74
C GLU A 111 -4.42 17.23 3.24
N ILE A 112 -3.82 16.42 4.10
CA ILE A 112 -3.87 16.63 5.55
C ILE A 112 -3.28 18.00 5.93
N ILE A 113 -2.10 18.36 5.41
CA ILE A 113 -1.46 19.65 5.70
C ILE A 113 -2.32 20.81 5.18
N PHE A 114 -2.86 20.68 3.97
CA PHE A 114 -3.73 21.68 3.37
C PHE A 114 -5.02 21.91 4.18
N LEU A 115 -5.62 20.83 4.68
CA LEU A 115 -6.81 20.92 5.52
C LEU A 115 -6.53 21.51 6.90
N LEU A 116 -5.40 21.16 7.51
CA LEU A 116 -4.98 21.72 8.81
C LEU A 116 -4.63 23.21 8.76
N THR A 117 -4.28 23.72 7.57
CA THR A 117 -3.94 25.15 7.39
C THR A 117 -5.15 26.02 7.04
N ARG A 118 -6.34 25.43 6.85
CA ARG A 118 -7.56 26.16 6.52
C ARG A 118 -8.29 26.66 7.78
N PRO A 119 -8.66 27.95 7.84
CA PRO A 119 -9.44 28.49 8.95
C PRO A 119 -10.83 27.85 8.98
N GLY A 120 -11.28 27.47 10.19
CA GLY A 120 -12.58 26.84 10.43
C GLY A 120 -12.57 25.31 10.36
N ILE A 121 -11.46 24.66 9.98
CA ILE A 121 -11.31 23.20 10.01
C ILE A 121 -10.58 22.78 11.28
N THR A 122 -11.19 21.92 12.08
CA THR A 122 -10.62 21.35 13.31
C THR A 122 -9.89 20.03 13.07
N GLY A 123 -10.11 19.35 11.95
CA GLY A 123 -9.28 18.21 11.54
C GLY A 123 -9.76 17.48 10.28
N PRO A 124 -8.87 16.67 9.67
CA PRO A 124 -9.22 15.83 8.53
C PRO A 124 -10.11 14.66 8.95
N GLY A 125 -10.97 14.21 8.03
CA GLY A 125 -11.86 13.06 8.25
C GLY A 125 -11.11 11.73 8.40
N THR A 126 -11.77 10.74 9.00
CA THR A 126 -11.20 9.39 9.24
C THR A 126 -10.72 8.70 7.97
N GLY A 127 -11.36 8.99 6.82
CA GLY A 127 -10.93 8.49 5.53
C GLY A 127 -9.47 8.84 5.18
N LEU A 128 -9.02 10.08 5.42
CA LEU A 128 -7.65 10.48 5.09
C LEU A 128 -6.60 9.75 5.95
N TYR A 129 -6.92 9.46 7.21
CA TYR A 129 -6.05 8.64 8.06
C TYR A 129 -5.95 7.19 7.59
N ILE A 130 -7.06 6.62 7.08
CA ILE A 130 -7.06 5.28 6.49
C ILE A 130 -6.22 5.25 5.20
N ALA A 131 -6.32 6.28 4.35
CA ALA A 131 -5.47 6.43 3.16
C ALA A 131 -3.99 6.47 3.53
N LEU A 132 -3.65 7.25 4.55
CA LEU A 132 -2.28 7.39 5.06
C LEU A 132 -1.75 6.04 5.57
N LEU A 133 -2.52 5.35 6.41
CA LEU A 133 -2.17 4.04 6.95
C LEU A 133 -1.97 3.00 5.84
N ALA A 134 -2.89 2.94 4.88
CA ALA A 134 -2.81 2.00 3.77
C ALA A 134 -1.63 2.29 2.84
N SER A 135 -1.26 3.57 2.66
CA SER A 135 -0.08 3.98 1.91
C SER A 135 1.21 3.54 2.60
N VAL A 136 1.36 3.77 3.91
CA VAL A 136 2.52 3.29 4.68
C VAL A 136 2.63 1.77 4.62
N ALA A 137 1.52 1.07 4.82
CA ALA A 137 1.52 -0.38 4.83
C ALA A 137 1.80 -0.97 3.43
N GLY A 138 1.34 -0.33 2.35
CA GLY A 138 1.68 -0.67 0.98
C GLY A 138 3.16 -0.46 0.65
N MET A 139 3.78 0.62 1.16
CA MET A 139 5.23 0.83 1.04
C MET A 139 6.00 -0.31 1.72
N LEU A 140 5.62 -0.67 2.95
CA LEU A 140 6.26 -1.76 3.68
C LEU A 140 6.08 -3.10 2.96
N ALA A 141 4.88 -3.39 2.45
CA ALA A 141 4.62 -4.61 1.69
C ALA A 141 5.44 -4.68 0.39
N GLY A 142 5.51 -3.58 -0.36
CA GLY A 142 6.35 -3.46 -1.56
C GLY A 142 7.83 -3.65 -1.26
N GLN A 143 8.34 -3.00 -0.21
CA GLN A 143 9.74 -3.10 0.19
C GLN A 143 10.12 -4.51 0.71
N CYS A 144 9.23 -5.12 1.50
CA CYS A 144 9.42 -6.49 1.99
C CYS A 144 9.44 -7.48 0.82
N GLY A 145 8.47 -7.41 -0.10
CA GLY A 145 8.42 -8.29 -1.28
C GLY A 145 9.63 -8.09 -2.21
N TYR A 146 10.08 -6.85 -2.39
CA TYR A 146 11.28 -6.54 -3.15
C TYR A 146 12.54 -7.15 -2.52
N SER A 147 12.67 -7.06 -1.19
CA SER A 147 13.82 -7.55 -0.45
C SER A 147 13.87 -9.09 -0.39
N LEU A 148 12.73 -9.75 -0.18
CA LEU A 148 12.62 -11.21 -0.15
C LEU A 148 13.04 -11.85 -1.48
N LEU A 149 12.66 -11.24 -2.60
CA LEU A 149 13.05 -11.71 -3.94
C LEU A 149 14.45 -11.28 -4.35
N LYS A 150 15.06 -10.32 -3.65
CA LYS A 150 16.48 -9.95 -3.85
C LYS A 150 17.42 -11.00 -3.24
N SER A 151 17.02 -11.67 -2.16
CA SER A 151 17.81 -12.72 -1.52
C SER A 151 17.82 -14.07 -2.26
N GLU A 152 16.86 -14.34 -3.16
CA GLU A 152 16.84 -15.58 -3.97
C GLU A 152 18.03 -15.74 -4.95
N PRO A 153 18.45 -14.72 -5.73
CA PRO A 153 19.55 -14.88 -6.69
C PRO A 153 20.94 -15.04 -6.06
N GLU A 154 21.16 -14.60 -4.83
CA GLU A 154 22.44 -14.81 -4.13
C GLU A 154 22.55 -16.24 -3.59
N ALA A 155 21.47 -16.79 -3.02
CA ALA A 155 21.41 -18.20 -2.62
C ALA A 155 21.61 -19.19 -3.80
N ARG A 156 21.34 -18.76 -5.04
CA ARG A 156 21.49 -19.57 -6.25
C ARG A 156 22.85 -19.41 -6.97
N LYS A 157 23.69 -18.48 -6.54
CA LYS A 157 25.02 -18.22 -7.10
C LYS A 157 26.16 -18.75 -6.23
N GLU A 158 25.88 -19.13 -4.98
CA GLU A 158 26.82 -19.83 -4.10
C GLU A 158 26.79 -21.37 -4.29
N THR A 159 26.01 -21.85 -5.26
CA THR A 159 26.00 -23.22 -5.79
C THR A 159 26.71 -23.31 -7.14
#